data_AF-A0A8C3V6D5-F1
#
_entry.id   AF-A0A8C3V6D5-F1
#
_cell.length_a   1.000
_cell.length_b   1.000
_cell.length_c   1.000
_cell.angle_alpha   90.00
_cell.angle_beta   90.00
_cell.angle_gamma   90.00
#
_symmetry.space_group_name_H-M   'P 1'
#
loop_
_entity.id
_entity.type
_entity.pdbx_description
1 polymer ?
#
loop_
_entity_poly.entity_id
_entity_poly.type
_entity_poly.pdbx_seq_one_letter_code
_entity_poly.pdbx_strand_id
1 'polypeptide(L)'
;LGALSPSQPPNNPTLVEVLEGVVRLPESVHTAVRYTSIELVGEMSEVVDRNPQFLDPVLGYLMKGLCDRRLASAAAKAIHNICSVCRDHMAQHFSGLLEIARALDSFALSPEAAVGLLKGTALVLARLPLEKISECLSELCAVQVLALKKLLSQEPSNGLSSDPTVPLDRLAVIFRHTNPIVENGQVHPCQKVIQEIWPVLSETLNKHSADNRIVERCCRCLRFAVRCVGKGSAALLQPLVTQMVNVYREHQHSCFLYLGSILVDEYGMEEGCRQGLLDMLQALCIPTFQLLEQPNGLQNHPDTVDDLFRLAARFIQRSPVTLLRSQVMIPILQWAIAATTLDHRDANCSVMKFLRDLIHTGVANDHEEDFEVRKELINQVMTQLGQQLVNQLLQTCCFCLPPYTLPDVAEVLWEIMQIDRPTFCRWLESSLKGLPKETTGGAIQVTHKQLTDFHKQVTSAEECKQVCWALRDFTRLFR
;
A
#
# COMPACT_ATOMS: atom_id res chain seq x y z
N LEU A 1 -6.96 34.66 -7.82
CA LEU A 1 -8.19 34.18 -7.14
C LEU A 1 -8.20 32.65 -6.99
N GLY A 2 -7.97 31.86 -8.05
CA GLY A 2 -7.88 30.39 -7.95
C GLY A 2 -6.97 29.88 -6.82
N ALA A 3 -5.72 30.37 -6.75
CA ALA A 3 -4.76 29.99 -5.71
C ALA A 3 -5.09 30.47 -4.28
N LEU A 4 -6.03 31.41 -4.11
CA LEU A 4 -6.40 31.97 -2.80
C LEU A 4 -7.74 31.44 -2.28
N SER A 5 -8.53 30.78 -3.13
CA SER A 5 -9.86 30.27 -2.78
C SER A 5 -9.89 29.26 -1.62
N PRO A 6 -8.90 28.37 -1.42
CA PRO A 6 -8.94 27.43 -0.28
C PRO A 6 -8.65 28.08 1.08
N SER A 7 -8.18 29.34 1.10
CA SER A 7 -7.67 30.01 2.31
C SER A 7 -8.65 30.99 2.97
N GLN A 8 -9.82 31.21 2.37
CA GLN A 8 -10.83 32.16 2.86
C GLN A 8 -11.99 31.44 3.56
N PRO A 9 -12.62 32.06 4.58
CA PRO A 9 -13.76 31.46 5.27
C PRO A 9 -14.91 31.21 4.27
N PRO A 10 -15.49 29.99 4.23
CA PRO A 10 -16.45 29.61 3.18
C PRO A 10 -17.79 30.36 3.24
N ASN A 11 -18.09 31.02 4.36
CA ASN A 11 -19.30 31.85 4.55
C ASN A 11 -19.12 33.29 4.06
N ASN A 12 -18.08 33.60 3.30
CA ASN A 12 -17.87 34.94 2.77
C ASN A 12 -18.90 35.22 1.65
N PRO A 13 -19.82 36.20 1.81
CA PRO A 13 -20.83 36.52 0.79
C PRO A 13 -20.21 36.84 -0.57
N THR A 14 -19.01 37.43 -0.58
CA THR A 14 -18.24 37.72 -1.80
C THR A 14 -17.90 36.45 -2.58
N LEU A 15 -17.62 35.33 -1.91
CA LEU A 15 -17.30 34.07 -2.59
C LEU A 15 -18.52 33.46 -3.27
N VAL A 16 -19.70 33.59 -2.67
CA VAL A 16 -20.95 33.11 -3.25
C VAL A 16 -21.30 33.91 -4.52
N GLU A 17 -21.14 35.23 -4.49
CA GLU A 17 -21.36 36.08 -5.68
C GLU A 17 -20.39 35.76 -6.82
N VAL A 18 -19.12 35.48 -6.49
CA VAL A 18 -18.13 35.04 -7.49
C VAL A 18 -18.55 33.71 -8.12
N LEU A 19 -18.99 32.73 -7.32
CA LEU A 19 -19.47 31.45 -7.82
C LEU A 19 -20.68 31.65 -8.75
N GLU A 20 -21.65 32.46 -8.36
CA GLU A 20 -22.84 32.79 -9.14
C GLU A 20 -22.48 33.45 -10.48
N GLY A 21 -21.52 34.39 -10.47
CA GLY A 21 -21.03 35.04 -11.69
C GLY A 21 -20.34 34.06 -12.64
N VAL A 22 -19.55 33.13 -12.11
CA VAL A 22 -18.80 32.14 -12.90
C VAL A 22 -19.72 31.15 -13.61
N VAL A 23 -20.72 30.60 -12.92
CA VAL A 23 -21.64 29.61 -13.52
C VAL A 23 -22.54 30.20 -14.62
N ARG A 24 -22.64 31.54 -14.69
CA ARG A 24 -23.39 32.28 -15.71
C ARG A 24 -22.56 32.65 -16.95
N LEU A 25 -21.26 32.34 -16.99
CA LEU A 25 -20.42 32.66 -18.14
C LEU A 25 -20.94 31.96 -19.41
N PRO A 26 -21.17 32.72 -20.52
CA PRO A 26 -21.67 32.13 -21.76
C PRO A 26 -20.58 31.35 -22.50
N GLU A 27 -20.99 30.42 -23.36
CA GLU A 27 -20.05 29.57 -24.13
C GLU A 27 -19.23 30.34 -25.17
N SER A 28 -19.65 31.56 -25.51
CA SER A 28 -18.93 32.49 -26.40
C SER A 28 -17.67 33.08 -25.76
N VAL A 29 -17.50 32.94 -24.43
CA VAL A 29 -16.28 33.38 -23.73
C VAL A 29 -15.09 32.54 -24.19
N HIS A 30 -13.93 33.20 -24.29
CA HIS A 30 -12.69 32.57 -24.73
C HIS A 30 -12.37 31.29 -23.95
N THR A 31 -11.92 30.23 -24.65
CA THR A 31 -11.68 28.89 -24.09
C THR A 31 -10.77 28.92 -22.86
N ALA A 32 -9.70 29.73 -22.87
CA ALA A 32 -8.79 29.84 -21.73
C ALA A 32 -9.49 30.39 -20.47
N VAL A 33 -10.40 31.35 -20.62
CA VAL A 33 -11.17 31.89 -19.50
C VAL A 33 -12.11 30.83 -18.95
N ARG A 34 -12.81 30.11 -19.84
CA ARG A 34 -13.68 28.99 -19.47
C ARG A 34 -12.93 27.86 -18.77
N TYR A 35 -11.71 27.56 -19.21
CA TYR A 35 -10.85 26.57 -18.59
C TYR A 35 -10.51 26.97 -17.15
N THR A 36 -9.96 28.17 -16.96
CA THR A 36 -9.57 28.65 -15.63
C THR A 36 -10.77 28.82 -14.70
N SER A 37 -11.94 29.18 -15.22
CA SER A 37 -13.16 29.29 -14.41
C SER A 37 -13.69 27.92 -13.97
N ILE A 38 -13.54 26.88 -14.78
CA ILE A 38 -13.84 25.49 -14.37
C ILE A 38 -12.93 25.06 -13.21
N GLU A 39 -11.62 25.33 -13.31
CA GLU A 39 -10.69 25.01 -12.22
C GLU A 39 -11.04 25.78 -10.94
N LEU A 40 -11.36 27.06 -11.05
CA LEU A 40 -11.80 27.88 -9.92
C LEU A 40 -13.04 27.30 -9.24
N VAL A 41 -14.05 26.86 -10.00
CA VAL A 41 -15.24 26.20 -9.45
C VAL A 41 -14.87 24.94 -8.66
N GLY A 42 -13.92 24.14 -9.15
CA GLY A 42 -13.42 22.96 -8.45
C GLY A 42 -12.76 23.28 -7.11
N GLU A 43 -12.04 24.40 -7.01
CA GLU A 43 -11.42 24.86 -5.76
C GLU A 43 -12.44 25.48 -4.79
N MET A 44 -13.59 25.96 -5.30
CA MET A 44 -14.69 26.54 -4.50
C MET A 44 -15.69 25.49 -3.99
N SER A 45 -15.31 24.21 -3.98
CA SER A 45 -16.19 23.10 -3.57
C SER A 45 -16.74 23.25 -2.13
N GLU A 46 -15.97 23.79 -1.19
CA GLU A 46 -16.46 24.07 0.18
C GLU A 46 -17.55 25.16 0.22
N VAL A 47 -17.50 26.13 -0.70
CA VAL A 47 -18.54 27.17 -0.81
C VAL A 47 -19.84 26.54 -1.31
N VAL A 48 -19.75 25.61 -2.28
CA VAL A 48 -20.91 24.85 -2.80
C VAL A 48 -21.52 23.98 -1.70
N ASP A 49 -20.69 23.29 -0.91
CA ASP A 49 -21.15 22.44 0.19
C ASP A 49 -21.98 23.20 1.23
N ARG A 50 -21.55 24.41 1.59
CA ARG A 50 -22.30 25.27 2.52
C ARG A 50 -23.50 25.97 1.89
N ASN A 51 -23.60 25.96 0.57
CA ASN A 51 -24.70 26.57 -0.18
C ASN A 51 -25.25 25.58 -1.22
N PRO A 52 -25.90 24.47 -0.80
CA PRO A 52 -26.31 23.38 -1.69
C PRO A 52 -27.24 23.80 -2.84
N GLN A 53 -27.91 24.96 -2.73
CA GLN A 53 -28.72 25.53 -3.82
C GLN A 53 -27.92 25.81 -5.11
N PHE A 54 -26.59 25.94 -5.01
CA PHE A 54 -25.72 26.14 -6.18
C PHE A 54 -25.25 24.83 -6.83
N LEU A 55 -25.59 23.67 -6.26
CA LEU A 55 -25.10 22.38 -6.75
C LEU A 55 -25.58 22.10 -8.19
N ASP A 56 -26.87 22.29 -8.47
CA ASP A 56 -27.43 22.15 -9.82
C ASP A 56 -26.80 23.12 -10.84
N PRO A 57 -26.72 24.44 -10.60
CA PRO A 57 -26.03 25.38 -11.47
C PRO A 57 -24.56 25.00 -11.73
N VAL A 58 -23.84 24.58 -10.69
CA VAL A 58 -22.43 24.17 -10.78
C VAL A 58 -22.29 22.91 -11.61
N LEU A 59 -23.06 21.87 -11.33
CA LEU A 59 -23.02 20.62 -12.10
C LEU A 59 -23.41 20.88 -13.57
N GLY A 60 -24.46 21.66 -13.82
CA GLY A 60 -24.85 22.04 -15.18
C GLY A 60 -23.75 22.78 -15.93
N TYR A 61 -23.05 23.71 -15.26
CA TYR A 61 -21.91 24.42 -15.82
C TYR A 61 -20.73 23.48 -16.14
N LEU A 62 -20.38 22.60 -15.20
CA LEU A 62 -19.30 21.63 -15.37
C LEU A 62 -19.61 20.59 -16.44
N MET A 63 -20.87 20.18 -16.59
CA MET A 63 -21.31 19.25 -17.64
C MET A 63 -21.12 19.82 -19.04
N LYS A 64 -21.35 21.12 -19.24
CA LYS A 64 -21.01 21.78 -20.52
C LYS A 64 -19.51 21.74 -20.80
N GLY A 65 -18.68 21.90 -19.77
CA GLY A 65 -17.24 21.73 -19.86
C GLY A 65 -16.82 20.29 -20.18
N LEU A 66 -17.49 19.31 -19.59
CA LEU A 66 -17.24 17.88 -19.80
C LEU A 66 -17.48 17.46 -21.26
N CYS A 67 -18.48 18.07 -21.91
CA CYS A 67 -18.82 17.83 -23.32
C CYS A 67 -17.92 18.60 -24.32
N ASP A 68 -17.12 19.59 -23.90
CA ASP A 68 -16.14 20.26 -24.76
C ASP A 68 -14.79 19.55 -24.66
N ARG A 69 -14.29 19.03 -25.80
CA ARG A 69 -13.02 18.27 -25.87
C ARG A 69 -11.82 19.00 -25.26
N ARG A 70 -11.80 20.34 -25.29
CA ARG A 70 -10.68 21.17 -24.77
C ARG A 70 -10.78 21.39 -23.26
N LEU A 71 -11.95 21.18 -22.67
CA LEU A 71 -12.25 21.46 -21.27
C LEU A 71 -12.54 20.20 -20.45
N ALA A 72 -12.77 19.06 -21.11
CA ALA A 72 -13.25 17.82 -20.50
C ALA A 72 -12.43 17.36 -19.28
N SER A 73 -11.10 17.36 -19.37
CA SER A 73 -10.25 16.93 -18.25
C SER A 73 -10.31 17.89 -17.05
N ALA A 74 -10.37 19.20 -17.28
CA ALA A 74 -10.52 20.18 -16.20
C ALA A 74 -11.91 20.07 -15.55
N ALA A 75 -12.95 19.88 -16.36
CA ALA A 75 -14.31 19.67 -15.89
C ALA A 75 -14.43 18.40 -15.05
N ALA A 76 -13.88 17.27 -15.50
CA ALA A 76 -13.88 16.03 -14.74
C ALA A 76 -13.15 16.17 -13.39
N LYS A 77 -12.02 16.89 -13.34
CA LYS A 77 -11.31 17.19 -12.09
C LYS A 77 -12.17 18.04 -11.14
N ALA A 78 -12.83 19.08 -11.66
CA ALA A 78 -13.73 19.92 -10.87
C ALA A 78 -14.94 19.12 -10.35
N ILE A 79 -15.57 18.29 -11.20
CA ILE A 79 -16.67 17.40 -10.79
C ILE A 79 -16.21 16.46 -9.68
N HIS A 80 -15.03 15.86 -9.79
CA HIS A 80 -14.45 15.03 -8.73
C HIS A 80 -14.31 15.79 -7.40
N ASN A 81 -13.84 17.04 -7.42
CA ASN A 81 -13.74 17.86 -6.20
C ASN A 81 -15.12 18.12 -5.58
N ILE A 82 -16.12 18.49 -6.39
CA ILE A 82 -17.51 18.67 -5.94
C ILE A 82 -18.05 17.37 -5.35
N CYS A 83 -17.90 16.23 -6.03
CA CYS A 83 -18.31 14.93 -5.51
C CYS A 83 -17.63 14.57 -4.20
N SER A 84 -16.34 14.89 -4.04
CA SER A 84 -15.59 14.56 -2.83
C SER A 84 -16.05 15.36 -1.63
N VAL A 85 -16.31 16.66 -1.80
CA VAL A 85 -16.71 17.57 -0.71
C VAL A 85 -18.20 17.47 -0.45
N CYS A 86 -19.05 17.64 -1.46
CA CYS A 86 -20.51 17.71 -1.33
C CYS A 86 -21.23 16.34 -1.30
N ARG A 87 -20.52 15.24 -1.06
CA ARG A 87 -21.06 13.86 -1.16
C ARG A 87 -22.35 13.61 -0.38
N ASP A 88 -22.55 14.31 0.74
CA ASP A 88 -23.71 14.16 1.61
C ASP A 88 -24.99 14.77 1.00
N HIS A 89 -24.85 15.67 0.01
CA HIS A 89 -25.95 16.33 -0.71
C HIS A 89 -26.13 15.83 -2.15
N MET A 90 -25.29 14.89 -2.59
CA MET A 90 -25.19 14.47 -3.99
C MET A 90 -26.06 13.26 -4.37
N ALA A 91 -26.83 12.69 -3.43
CA ALA A 91 -27.62 11.48 -3.66
C ALA A 91 -28.61 11.62 -4.83
N GLN A 92 -29.24 12.80 -4.99
CA GLN A 92 -30.18 13.08 -6.08
C GLN A 92 -29.52 13.18 -7.47
N HIS A 93 -28.23 13.53 -7.51
CA HIS A 93 -27.47 13.68 -8.76
C HIS A 93 -26.72 12.40 -9.15
N PHE A 94 -26.80 11.34 -8.33
CA PHE A 94 -26.03 10.13 -8.53
C PHE A 94 -26.38 9.41 -9.86
N SER A 95 -27.65 9.42 -10.28
CA SER A 95 -28.05 8.84 -11.56
C SER A 95 -27.31 9.48 -12.74
N GLY A 96 -27.17 10.80 -12.75
CA GLY A 96 -26.39 11.53 -13.76
C GLY A 96 -24.90 11.17 -13.71
N LEU A 97 -24.32 11.06 -12.52
CA LEU A 97 -22.92 10.59 -12.37
C LEU A 97 -22.73 9.17 -12.90
N LEU A 98 -23.72 8.29 -12.72
CA LEU A 98 -23.68 6.92 -13.21
C LEU A 98 -23.77 6.87 -14.75
N GLU A 99 -24.61 7.71 -15.36
CA GLU A 99 -24.67 7.84 -16.82
C GLU A 99 -23.34 8.32 -17.42
N ILE A 100 -22.71 9.32 -16.77
CA ILE A 100 -21.37 9.78 -17.17
C ILE A 100 -20.35 8.64 -17.06
N ALA A 101 -20.38 7.87 -15.98
CA ALA A 101 -19.49 6.73 -15.79
C ALA A 101 -19.72 5.60 -16.81
N ARG A 102 -20.97 5.39 -17.25
CA ARG A 102 -21.28 4.43 -18.33
C ARG A 102 -20.74 4.89 -19.68
N ALA A 103 -20.79 6.19 -19.95
CA ALA A 103 -20.33 6.80 -21.19
C ALA A 103 -18.87 7.29 -21.11
N LEU A 104 -18.08 6.86 -20.12
CA LEU A 104 -16.78 7.46 -19.78
C LEU A 104 -15.80 7.51 -20.95
N ASP A 105 -15.77 6.47 -21.78
CA ASP A 105 -14.89 6.37 -22.97
C ASP A 105 -15.36 7.21 -24.17
N SER A 106 -16.57 7.76 -24.12
CA SER A 106 -17.06 8.68 -25.16
C SER A 106 -16.54 10.11 -24.99
N PHE A 107 -16.06 10.47 -23.79
CA PHE A 107 -15.50 11.77 -23.48
C PHE A 107 -14.00 11.82 -23.81
N ALA A 108 -13.51 12.99 -24.23
CA ALA A 108 -12.08 13.21 -24.50
C ALA A 108 -11.31 13.45 -23.18
N LEU A 109 -11.27 12.43 -22.32
CA LEU A 109 -10.64 12.48 -21.01
C LEU A 109 -9.22 11.94 -21.04
N SER A 110 -8.35 12.56 -20.25
CA SER A 110 -7.09 11.93 -19.84
C SER A 110 -7.37 10.72 -18.93
N PRO A 111 -6.46 9.73 -18.87
CA PRO A 111 -6.60 8.60 -17.95
C PRO A 111 -6.82 9.02 -16.50
N GLU A 112 -6.10 10.05 -16.05
CA GLU A 112 -6.19 10.60 -14.70
C GLU A 112 -7.56 11.23 -14.43
N ALA A 113 -8.10 11.98 -15.39
CA ALA A 113 -9.42 12.59 -15.30
C ALA A 113 -10.53 11.53 -15.25
N ALA A 114 -10.44 10.48 -16.06
CA ALA A 114 -11.40 9.38 -16.04
C ALA A 114 -11.40 8.63 -14.70
N VAL A 115 -10.22 8.33 -14.15
CA VAL A 115 -10.06 7.71 -12.82
C VAL A 115 -10.58 8.64 -11.72
N GLY A 116 -10.30 9.94 -11.81
CA GLY A 116 -10.80 10.95 -10.86
C GLY A 116 -12.33 11.04 -10.86
N LEU A 117 -12.96 10.97 -12.03
CA LEU A 117 -14.40 11.00 -12.16
C LEU A 117 -15.06 9.77 -11.52
N LEU A 118 -14.53 8.57 -11.80
CA LEU A 118 -14.98 7.33 -11.14
C LEU A 118 -14.77 7.37 -9.62
N LYS A 119 -13.65 7.95 -9.16
CA LYS A 119 -13.42 8.19 -7.72
C LYS A 119 -14.52 9.06 -7.13
N GLY A 120 -14.87 10.16 -7.78
CA GLY A 120 -15.95 11.05 -7.36
C GLY A 120 -17.28 10.30 -7.26
N THR A 121 -17.65 9.56 -8.30
CA THR A 121 -18.85 8.73 -8.33
C THR A 121 -18.87 7.69 -7.21
N ALA A 122 -17.75 6.99 -6.96
CA ALA A 122 -17.63 5.99 -5.90
C ALA A 122 -17.77 6.59 -4.48
N LEU A 123 -17.27 7.81 -4.26
CA LEU A 123 -17.41 8.51 -2.98
C LEU A 123 -18.86 8.89 -2.67
N VAL A 124 -19.62 9.32 -3.70
CA VAL A 124 -21.05 9.60 -3.56
C VAL A 124 -21.84 8.29 -3.39
N LEU A 125 -21.49 7.25 -4.15
CA LEU A 125 -22.07 5.91 -4.03
C LEU A 125 -22.00 5.39 -2.59
N ALA A 126 -20.85 5.55 -1.92
CA ALA A 126 -20.65 5.12 -0.53
C ALA A 126 -21.56 5.82 0.50
N ARG A 127 -22.29 6.89 0.11
CA ARG A 127 -23.26 7.62 0.95
C ARG A 127 -24.71 7.25 0.68
N LEU A 128 -24.99 6.42 -0.33
CA LEU A 128 -26.34 5.96 -0.62
C LEU A 128 -26.80 4.90 0.41
N PRO A 129 -28.12 4.63 0.50
CA PRO A 129 -28.64 3.48 1.25
C PRO A 129 -28.02 2.16 0.76
N LEU A 130 -27.73 1.23 1.68
CA LEU A 130 -26.98 0.00 1.40
C LEU A 130 -27.60 -0.83 0.26
N GLU A 131 -28.92 -0.86 0.15
CA GLU A 131 -29.66 -1.57 -0.89
C GLU A 131 -29.31 -1.02 -2.28
N LYS A 132 -29.22 0.30 -2.41
CA LYS A 132 -28.86 0.97 -3.67
C LYS A 132 -27.37 0.85 -3.99
N ILE A 133 -26.51 0.75 -2.98
CA ILE A 133 -25.06 0.63 -3.20
C ILE A 133 -24.75 -0.61 -4.03
N SER A 134 -25.30 -1.77 -3.65
CA SER A 134 -25.01 -3.02 -4.37
C SER A 134 -25.46 -2.97 -5.83
N GLU A 135 -26.65 -2.42 -6.10
CA GLU A 135 -27.22 -2.29 -7.45
C GLU A 135 -26.34 -1.38 -8.31
N CYS A 136 -26.12 -0.14 -7.86
CA CYS A 136 -25.36 0.85 -8.59
C CYS A 136 -23.88 0.46 -8.75
N LEU A 137 -23.29 -0.22 -7.78
CA LEU A 137 -21.91 -0.72 -7.89
C LEU A 137 -21.79 -1.79 -8.98
N SER A 138 -22.75 -2.72 -9.06
CA SER A 138 -22.75 -3.74 -10.12
C SER A 138 -22.78 -3.09 -11.50
N GLU A 139 -23.65 -2.10 -11.69
CA GLU A 139 -23.74 -1.34 -12.95
C GLU A 139 -22.47 -0.55 -13.27
N LEU A 140 -21.88 0.12 -12.26
CA LEU A 140 -20.65 0.90 -12.42
C LEU A 140 -19.47 0.02 -12.84
N CYS A 141 -19.39 -1.19 -12.31
CA CYS A 141 -18.38 -2.19 -12.66
C CYS A 141 -18.67 -2.89 -13.99
N ALA A 142 -19.94 -3.05 -14.38
CA ALA A 142 -20.35 -3.83 -15.55
C ALA A 142 -19.67 -3.35 -16.85
N VAL A 143 -19.53 -2.04 -17.03
CA VAL A 143 -18.88 -1.46 -18.23
C VAL A 143 -17.42 -1.90 -18.33
N GLN A 144 -16.70 -1.94 -17.21
CA GLN A 144 -15.30 -2.36 -17.18
C GLN A 144 -15.17 -3.88 -17.31
N VAL A 145 -16.09 -4.65 -16.73
CA VAL A 145 -16.17 -6.10 -16.90
C VAL A 145 -16.41 -6.48 -18.36
N LEU A 146 -17.32 -5.79 -19.06
CA LEU A 146 -17.58 -6.02 -20.47
C LEU A 146 -16.35 -5.69 -21.34
N ALA A 147 -15.64 -4.60 -21.02
CA ALA A 147 -14.38 -4.27 -21.69
C ALA A 147 -13.32 -5.37 -21.51
N LEU A 148 -13.16 -5.90 -20.29
CA LEU A 148 -12.25 -7.02 -20.03
C LEU A 148 -12.64 -8.28 -20.80
N LYS A 149 -13.93 -8.67 -20.78
CA LYS A 149 -14.43 -9.82 -21.55
C LYS A 149 -14.16 -9.68 -23.04
N LYS A 150 -14.31 -8.48 -23.60
CA LYS A 150 -13.98 -8.20 -25.00
C LYS A 150 -12.49 -8.39 -25.29
N LEU A 151 -11.61 -7.92 -24.41
CA LEU A 151 -10.15 -8.11 -24.54
C LEU A 151 -9.74 -9.58 -24.41
N LEU A 152 -10.43 -10.35 -23.57
CA LEU A 152 -10.22 -11.80 -23.43
C LEU A 152 -10.54 -12.54 -24.74
N SER A 153 -11.60 -12.14 -25.45
CA SER A 153 -12.02 -12.73 -26.73
C SER A 153 -11.17 -12.35 -27.95
N GLN A 154 -10.24 -11.39 -27.82
CA GLN A 154 -9.38 -10.98 -28.92
C GLN A 154 -8.17 -11.93 -29.05
N GLU A 155 -7.98 -12.45 -30.27
CA GLU A 155 -6.80 -13.21 -30.69
C GLU A 155 -5.55 -12.30 -30.73
N PRO A 156 -4.35 -12.82 -30.40
CA PRO A 156 -3.09 -12.04 -30.37
C PRO A 156 -2.65 -11.47 -31.74
N SER A 157 -3.31 -11.85 -32.83
CA SER A 157 -2.83 -11.73 -34.21
C SER A 157 -3.13 -10.39 -34.92
N ASN A 158 -3.87 -9.46 -34.30
CA ASN A 158 -4.36 -8.26 -35.00
C ASN A 158 -3.52 -6.99 -34.85
N GLY A 159 -2.29 -7.04 -34.31
CA GLY A 159 -1.43 -5.86 -34.17
C GLY A 159 -1.96 -4.75 -33.23
N LEU A 160 -3.16 -4.93 -32.67
CA LEU A 160 -3.74 -4.15 -31.59
C LEU A 160 -3.41 -4.83 -30.27
N SER A 161 -2.69 -4.14 -29.39
CA SER A 161 -2.37 -4.64 -28.05
C SER A 161 -3.67 -4.81 -27.23
N SER A 162 -3.96 -6.03 -26.79
CA SER A 162 -5.08 -6.31 -25.88
C SER A 162 -4.68 -5.98 -24.43
N ASP A 163 -4.49 -4.69 -24.13
CA ASP A 163 -4.05 -4.22 -22.82
C ASP A 163 -5.25 -3.98 -21.85
N PRO A 164 -5.40 -4.77 -20.77
CA PRO A 164 -6.48 -4.62 -19.79
C PRO A 164 -6.21 -3.57 -18.71
N THR A 165 -5.10 -2.84 -18.76
CA THR A 165 -4.68 -1.92 -17.68
C THR A 165 -5.72 -0.86 -17.35
N VAL A 166 -6.33 -0.23 -18.36
CA VAL A 166 -7.33 0.83 -18.16
C VAL A 166 -8.56 0.32 -17.41
N PRO A 167 -9.27 -0.74 -17.85
CA PRO A 167 -10.41 -1.26 -17.09
C PRO A 167 -10.01 -1.82 -15.72
N LEU A 168 -8.81 -2.39 -15.55
CA LEU A 168 -8.31 -2.83 -14.24
C LEU A 168 -8.12 -1.66 -13.27
N ASP A 169 -7.50 -0.56 -13.71
CA ASP A 169 -7.30 0.64 -12.88
C ASP A 169 -8.61 1.32 -12.53
N ARG A 170 -9.58 1.29 -13.44
CA ARG A 170 -10.94 1.81 -13.21
C ARG A 170 -11.69 0.98 -12.17
N LEU A 171 -11.65 -0.35 -12.25
CA LEU A 171 -12.21 -1.21 -11.20
C LEU A 171 -11.50 -0.99 -9.86
N ALA A 172 -10.18 -0.87 -9.86
CA ALA A 172 -9.38 -0.63 -8.67
C ALA A 172 -9.78 0.67 -7.95
N VAL A 173 -10.01 1.76 -8.68
CA VAL A 173 -10.43 3.04 -8.06
C VAL A 173 -11.85 2.99 -7.50
N ILE A 174 -12.76 2.26 -8.15
CA ILE A 174 -14.14 2.06 -7.70
C ILE A 174 -14.11 1.35 -6.34
N PHE A 175 -13.43 0.20 -6.24
CA PHE A 175 -13.34 -0.53 -4.97
C PHE A 175 -12.62 0.26 -3.89
N ARG A 176 -11.56 0.98 -4.23
CA ARG A 176 -10.77 1.76 -3.27
C ARG A 176 -11.61 2.80 -2.52
N HIS A 177 -12.62 3.39 -3.17
CA HIS A 177 -13.38 4.52 -2.63
C HIS A 177 -14.84 4.19 -2.32
N THR A 178 -15.31 2.98 -2.62
CA THR A 178 -16.63 2.50 -2.19
C THR A 178 -16.51 1.89 -0.79
N ASN A 179 -16.44 2.74 0.23
CA ASN A 179 -16.31 2.35 1.64
C ASN A 179 -17.57 2.78 2.42
N PRO A 180 -18.69 2.05 2.28
CA PRO A 180 -19.92 2.39 3.01
C PRO A 180 -19.78 2.10 4.51
N ILE A 181 -20.61 2.78 5.31
CA ILE A 181 -20.76 2.46 6.72
C ILE A 181 -21.71 1.27 6.80
N VAL A 182 -21.20 0.12 7.24
CA VAL A 182 -21.98 -1.11 7.41
C VAL A 182 -22.08 -1.41 8.90
N GLU A 183 -23.30 -1.51 9.43
CA GLU A 183 -23.52 -1.82 10.84
C GLU A 183 -23.25 -3.31 11.14
N ASN A 184 -23.01 -3.63 12.41
CA ASN A 184 -22.71 -4.99 12.84
C ASN A 184 -23.85 -5.96 12.45
N GLY A 185 -23.48 -7.03 11.73
CA GLY A 185 -24.41 -8.09 11.30
C GLY A 185 -25.03 -7.88 9.92
N GLN A 186 -24.84 -6.74 9.27
CA GLN A 186 -25.27 -6.53 7.89
C GLN A 186 -24.25 -7.08 6.88
N VAL A 187 -24.74 -7.59 5.75
CA VAL A 187 -23.89 -8.05 4.64
C VAL A 187 -23.33 -6.84 3.92
N HIS A 188 -22.01 -6.84 3.68
CA HIS A 188 -21.36 -5.74 2.97
C HIS A 188 -21.88 -5.64 1.51
N PRO A 189 -22.34 -4.47 1.04
CA PRO A 189 -23.00 -4.35 -0.27
C PRO A 189 -22.06 -4.66 -1.45
N CYS A 190 -20.75 -4.49 -1.26
CA CYS A 190 -19.76 -4.81 -2.29
C CYS A 190 -19.42 -6.32 -2.39
N GLN A 191 -19.84 -7.14 -1.41
CA GLN A 191 -19.48 -8.56 -1.35
C GLN A 191 -20.02 -9.32 -2.56
N LYS A 192 -21.30 -9.13 -2.90
CA LYS A 192 -21.94 -9.79 -4.05
C LYS A 192 -21.26 -9.40 -5.37
N VAL A 193 -21.00 -8.10 -5.54
CA VAL A 193 -20.40 -7.55 -6.77
C VAL A 193 -18.98 -8.08 -6.99
N ILE A 194 -18.20 -8.23 -5.91
CA ILE A 194 -16.87 -8.82 -6.01
C ILE A 194 -16.90 -10.29 -6.45
N GLN A 195 -17.88 -11.07 -5.99
CA GLN A 195 -18.06 -12.45 -6.45
C GLN A 195 -18.44 -12.52 -7.94
N GLU A 196 -19.24 -11.57 -8.43
CA GLU A 196 -19.61 -11.47 -9.85
C GLU A 196 -18.41 -11.07 -10.74
N ILE A 197 -17.50 -10.24 -10.22
CA ILE A 197 -16.34 -9.72 -10.95
C ILE A 197 -15.13 -10.66 -10.90
N TRP A 198 -15.03 -11.49 -9.86
CA TRP A 198 -13.90 -12.41 -9.66
C TRP A 198 -13.57 -13.26 -10.90
N PRO A 199 -14.51 -13.93 -11.59
CA PRO A 199 -14.19 -14.79 -12.73
C PRO A 199 -13.44 -14.05 -13.85
N VAL A 200 -13.85 -12.84 -14.21
CA VAL A 200 -13.20 -12.07 -15.29
C VAL A 200 -11.81 -11.57 -14.86
N LEU A 201 -11.63 -11.20 -13.60
CA LEU A 201 -10.31 -10.81 -13.08
C LEU A 201 -9.35 -11.99 -13.05
N SER A 202 -9.83 -13.16 -12.62
CA SER A 202 -9.06 -14.40 -12.60
C SER A 202 -8.63 -14.83 -14.01
N GLU A 203 -9.54 -14.80 -14.98
CA GLU A 203 -9.25 -15.13 -16.37
C GLU A 203 -8.27 -14.14 -17.01
N THR A 204 -8.43 -12.84 -16.73
CA THR A 204 -7.50 -11.79 -17.19
C THR A 204 -6.10 -12.01 -16.61
N LEU A 205 -5.99 -12.30 -15.30
CA LEU A 205 -4.71 -12.57 -14.66
C LEU A 205 -4.03 -13.79 -15.28
N ASN A 206 -4.76 -14.89 -15.52
CA ASN A 206 -4.19 -16.09 -16.15
C ASN A 206 -3.70 -15.82 -17.58
N LYS A 207 -4.51 -15.14 -18.41
CA LYS A 207 -4.15 -14.82 -19.81
C LYS A 207 -2.86 -14.00 -19.90
N HIS A 208 -2.65 -13.11 -18.93
CA HIS A 208 -1.51 -12.18 -18.91
C HIS A 208 -0.46 -12.52 -17.84
N SER A 209 -0.44 -13.77 -17.35
CA SER A 209 0.39 -14.21 -16.22
C SER A 209 1.90 -13.99 -16.41
N ALA A 210 2.38 -13.93 -17.66
CA ALA A 210 3.78 -13.66 -17.97
C ALA A 210 4.16 -12.16 -17.97
N ASP A 211 3.19 -11.24 -18.06
CA ASP A 211 3.43 -9.80 -18.11
C ASP A 211 3.34 -9.18 -16.70
N ASN A 212 4.49 -8.92 -16.08
CA ASN A 212 4.57 -8.35 -14.73
C ASN A 212 3.75 -7.06 -14.58
N ARG A 213 3.76 -6.17 -15.59
CA ARG A 213 3.04 -4.90 -15.52
C ARG A 213 1.53 -5.11 -15.44
N ILE A 214 0.99 -6.06 -16.21
CA ILE A 214 -0.45 -6.37 -16.17
C ILE A 214 -0.80 -7.09 -14.87
N VAL A 215 0.01 -8.06 -14.43
CA VAL A 215 -0.21 -8.79 -13.18
C VAL A 215 -0.20 -7.84 -11.98
N GLU A 216 0.69 -6.84 -11.95
CA GLU A 216 0.69 -5.77 -10.94
C GLU A 216 -0.66 -5.04 -10.88
N ARG A 217 -1.25 -4.71 -12.04
CA ARG A 217 -2.56 -4.05 -12.10
C ARG A 217 -3.70 -4.97 -11.66
N CYS A 218 -3.65 -6.26 -12.01
CA CYS A 218 -4.59 -7.26 -11.50
C CYS A 218 -4.50 -7.36 -9.97
N CYS A 219 -3.31 -7.53 -9.40
CA CYS A 219 -3.09 -7.61 -7.96
C CYS A 219 -3.49 -6.32 -7.24
N ARG A 220 -3.25 -5.15 -7.84
CA ARG A 220 -3.71 -3.85 -7.32
C ARG A 220 -5.23 -3.76 -7.26
N CYS A 221 -5.94 -4.21 -8.30
CA CYS A 221 -7.39 -4.27 -8.32
C CYS A 221 -7.92 -5.21 -7.23
N LEU A 222 -7.39 -6.44 -7.16
CA LEU A 222 -7.75 -7.44 -6.16
C LEU A 222 -7.47 -6.96 -4.73
N ARG A 223 -6.34 -6.26 -4.51
CA ARG A 223 -6.02 -5.65 -3.22
C ARG A 223 -7.13 -4.70 -2.76
N PHE A 224 -7.59 -3.80 -3.63
CA PHE A 224 -8.66 -2.88 -3.25
C PHE A 224 -10.02 -3.56 -3.14
N ALA A 225 -10.29 -4.59 -3.94
CA ALA A 225 -11.48 -5.42 -3.81
C ALA A 225 -11.53 -6.11 -2.42
N VAL A 226 -10.45 -6.76 -2.01
CA VAL A 226 -10.32 -7.40 -0.69
C VAL A 226 -10.47 -6.37 0.44
N ARG A 227 -9.75 -5.23 0.37
CA ARG A 227 -9.84 -4.17 1.38
C ARG A 227 -11.23 -3.54 1.48
N CYS A 228 -11.95 -3.43 0.36
CA CYS A 228 -13.29 -2.85 0.32
C CYS A 228 -14.28 -3.69 1.13
N VAL A 229 -14.19 -5.02 1.08
CA VAL A 229 -15.13 -5.92 1.80
C VAL A 229 -14.56 -6.41 3.14
N GLY A 230 -13.25 -6.39 3.32
CA GLY A 230 -12.57 -6.98 4.46
C GLY A 230 -12.91 -8.47 4.58
N LYS A 231 -13.23 -8.91 5.80
CA LYS A 231 -13.53 -10.30 6.16
C LYS A 231 -14.70 -10.92 5.38
N GLY A 232 -15.62 -10.11 4.84
CA GLY A 232 -16.76 -10.60 4.05
C GLY A 232 -16.37 -11.24 2.71
N SER A 233 -15.14 -11.05 2.24
CA SER A 233 -14.67 -11.62 0.96
C SER A 233 -14.06 -13.03 1.10
N ALA A 234 -14.27 -13.70 2.23
CA ALA A 234 -13.68 -15.01 2.55
C ALA A 234 -13.92 -16.10 1.49
N ALA A 235 -15.05 -16.06 0.78
CA ALA A 235 -15.35 -16.99 -0.32
C ALA A 235 -14.33 -16.92 -1.47
N LEU A 236 -13.62 -15.80 -1.63
CA LEU A 236 -12.56 -15.64 -2.62
C LEU A 236 -11.19 -16.13 -2.14
N LEU A 237 -11.00 -16.37 -0.84
CA LEU A 237 -9.68 -16.66 -0.28
C LEU A 237 -9.07 -17.91 -0.92
N GLN A 238 -9.80 -19.02 -0.94
CA GLN A 238 -9.32 -20.28 -1.51
C GLN A 238 -8.99 -20.18 -3.01
N PRO A 239 -9.92 -19.75 -3.90
CA PRO A 239 -9.64 -19.71 -5.34
C PRO A 239 -8.53 -18.70 -5.68
N LEU A 240 -8.47 -17.57 -4.97
CA LEU A 240 -7.42 -16.58 -5.17
C LEU A 240 -6.05 -17.12 -4.75
N VAL A 241 -5.91 -17.66 -3.54
CA VAL A 241 -4.64 -18.23 -3.05
C VAL A 241 -4.15 -19.35 -3.97
N THR A 242 -5.06 -20.22 -4.41
CA THR A 242 -4.71 -21.31 -5.34
C THR A 242 -4.15 -20.76 -6.65
N GLN A 243 -4.79 -19.74 -7.22
CA GLN A 243 -4.30 -19.10 -8.44
C GLN A 243 -2.95 -18.39 -8.22
N MET A 244 -2.80 -17.65 -7.12
CA MET A 244 -1.56 -16.95 -6.78
C MET A 244 -0.37 -17.91 -6.69
N VAL A 245 -0.52 -19.01 -5.96
CA VAL A 245 0.55 -20.01 -5.78
C VAL A 245 0.92 -20.66 -7.11
N ASN A 246 -0.07 -21.01 -7.94
CA ASN A 246 0.18 -21.64 -9.24
C ASN A 246 0.91 -20.71 -10.20
N VAL A 247 0.47 -19.45 -10.31
CA VAL A 247 1.11 -18.48 -11.20
C VAL A 247 2.50 -18.11 -10.69
N TYR A 248 2.68 -17.90 -9.38
CA TYR A 248 3.98 -17.53 -8.80
C TYR A 248 5.05 -18.62 -8.97
N ARG A 249 4.63 -19.89 -9.02
CA ARG A 249 5.54 -21.01 -9.32
C ARG A 249 6.17 -20.89 -10.70
N GLU A 250 5.46 -20.36 -11.68
CA GLU A 250 5.97 -20.18 -13.05
C GLU A 250 6.61 -18.78 -13.23
N HIS A 251 5.96 -17.74 -12.70
CA HIS A 251 6.37 -16.35 -12.87
C HIS A 251 6.43 -15.63 -11.51
N GLN A 252 7.63 -15.36 -11.02
CA GLN A 252 7.87 -14.86 -9.65
C GLN A 252 7.61 -13.35 -9.50
N HIS A 253 6.43 -12.86 -9.89
CA HIS A 253 6.04 -11.46 -9.71
C HIS A 253 5.87 -11.14 -8.22
N SER A 254 6.68 -10.22 -7.68
CA SER A 254 6.72 -9.91 -6.24
C SER A 254 5.36 -9.46 -5.68
N CYS A 255 4.51 -8.86 -6.52
CA CYS A 255 3.18 -8.40 -6.16
C CYS A 255 2.24 -9.49 -5.63
N PHE A 256 2.53 -10.78 -5.89
CA PHE A 256 1.81 -11.89 -5.24
C PHE A 256 2.17 -12.03 -3.76
N LEU A 257 3.43 -11.80 -3.38
CA LEU A 257 3.84 -11.74 -1.97
C LEU A 257 3.14 -10.56 -1.29
N TYR A 258 3.07 -9.41 -1.96
CA TYR A 258 2.35 -8.26 -1.44
C TYR A 258 0.85 -8.52 -1.30
N LEU A 259 0.20 -9.10 -2.31
CA LEU A 259 -1.21 -9.48 -2.24
C LEU A 259 -1.45 -10.49 -1.12
N GLY A 260 -0.54 -11.45 -0.93
CA GLY A 260 -0.54 -12.35 0.22
C GLY A 260 -0.51 -11.59 1.55
N SER A 261 0.28 -10.52 1.65
CA SER A 261 0.36 -9.70 2.87
C SER A 261 -0.97 -9.02 3.18
N ILE A 262 -1.75 -8.67 2.15
CA ILE A 262 -3.09 -8.09 2.30
C ILE A 262 -4.06 -9.15 2.82
N LEU A 263 -4.01 -10.37 2.29
CA LEU A 263 -4.84 -11.47 2.78
C LEU A 263 -4.53 -11.77 4.25
N VAL A 264 -3.25 -11.81 4.63
CA VAL A 264 -2.84 -12.03 6.03
C VAL A 264 -3.29 -10.87 6.92
N ASP A 265 -3.21 -9.64 6.45
CA ASP A 265 -3.63 -8.47 7.23
C ASP A 265 -5.13 -8.48 7.53
N GLU A 266 -5.96 -8.93 6.59
CA GLU A 266 -7.42 -8.99 6.74
C GLU A 266 -7.90 -10.25 7.48
N TYR A 267 -7.26 -11.40 7.24
CA TYR A 267 -7.73 -12.72 7.68
C TYR A 267 -6.84 -13.40 8.73
N GLY A 268 -5.65 -12.89 9.03
CA GLY A 268 -4.68 -13.55 9.92
C GLY A 268 -5.14 -13.69 11.37
N MET A 269 -6.07 -12.84 11.81
CA MET A 269 -6.67 -12.95 13.14
C MET A 269 -7.74 -14.06 13.23
N GLU A 270 -8.32 -14.47 12.10
CA GLU A 270 -9.36 -15.52 12.04
C GLU A 270 -8.71 -16.91 12.16
N GLU A 271 -8.99 -17.63 13.25
CA GLU A 271 -8.36 -18.94 13.52
C GLU A 271 -8.57 -19.94 12.37
N GLY A 272 -9.76 -19.95 11.77
CA GLY A 272 -10.09 -20.81 10.64
C GLY A 272 -9.28 -20.53 9.36
N CYS A 273 -8.63 -19.37 9.25
CA CYS A 273 -7.82 -18.99 8.10
C CYS A 273 -6.32 -19.17 8.32
N ARG A 274 -5.85 -19.22 9.57
CA ARG A 274 -4.41 -19.21 9.91
C ARG A 274 -3.61 -20.31 9.21
N GLN A 275 -4.13 -21.54 9.19
CA GLN A 275 -3.43 -22.67 8.55
C GLN A 275 -3.31 -22.49 7.03
N GLY A 276 -4.42 -22.16 6.35
CA GLY A 276 -4.40 -21.96 4.90
C GLY A 276 -3.51 -20.78 4.47
N LEU A 277 -3.45 -19.72 5.28
CA LEU A 277 -2.51 -18.62 5.07
C LEU A 277 -1.05 -19.07 5.26
N LEU A 278 -0.76 -19.87 6.30
CA LEU A 278 0.58 -20.42 6.50
C LEU A 278 1.01 -21.32 5.34
N ASP A 279 0.10 -22.15 4.81
CA ASP A 279 0.36 -23.00 3.65
C ASP A 279 0.68 -22.14 2.40
N MET A 280 -0.03 -21.01 2.22
CA MET A 280 0.29 -20.04 1.17
C MET A 280 1.70 -19.46 1.34
N LEU A 281 2.07 -19.01 2.55
CA LEU A 281 3.41 -18.48 2.81
C LEU A 281 4.49 -19.51 2.45
N GLN A 282 4.32 -20.75 2.92
CA GLN A 282 5.25 -21.84 2.65
C GLN A 282 5.38 -22.12 1.15
N ALA A 283 4.26 -22.14 0.42
CA ALA A 283 4.26 -22.38 -1.02
C ALA A 283 4.92 -21.25 -1.82
N LEU A 284 4.70 -19.99 -1.42
CA LEU A 284 5.32 -18.83 -2.07
C LEU A 284 6.82 -18.74 -1.75
N CYS A 285 7.24 -19.05 -0.53
CA CYS A 285 8.64 -19.00 -0.12
C CYS A 285 9.56 -19.90 -0.94
N ILE A 286 9.08 -21.04 -1.46
CA ILE A 286 9.91 -21.99 -2.24
C ILE A 286 10.54 -21.30 -3.48
N PRO A 287 9.77 -20.80 -4.46
CA PRO A 287 10.33 -20.09 -5.61
C PRO A 287 10.96 -18.75 -5.22
N THR A 288 10.51 -18.09 -4.14
CA THR A 288 11.16 -16.86 -3.65
C THR A 288 12.60 -17.13 -3.23
N PHE A 289 12.85 -18.17 -2.41
CA PHE A 289 14.21 -18.47 -1.96
C PHE A 289 15.09 -18.93 -3.12
N GLN A 290 14.57 -19.75 -4.04
CA GLN A 290 15.31 -20.13 -5.25
C GLN A 290 15.73 -18.91 -6.09
N LEU A 291 14.90 -17.87 -6.15
CA LEU A 291 15.22 -16.62 -6.83
C LEU A 291 16.33 -15.84 -6.11
N LEU A 292 16.28 -15.78 -4.77
CA LEU A 292 17.26 -15.06 -3.96
C LEU A 292 18.60 -15.80 -3.81
N GLU A 293 18.61 -17.14 -3.94
CA GLU A 293 19.82 -17.98 -3.95
C GLU A 293 20.69 -17.78 -5.19
N GLN A 294 20.16 -17.16 -6.24
CA GLN A 294 20.93 -16.86 -7.44
C GLN A 294 22.10 -15.90 -7.15
N PRO A 295 23.17 -15.91 -7.96
CA PRO A 295 24.24 -14.93 -7.84
C PRO A 295 23.70 -13.50 -7.87
N ASN A 296 24.00 -12.71 -6.84
CA ASN A 296 23.46 -11.37 -6.62
C ASN A 296 21.93 -11.30 -6.56
N GLY A 297 21.26 -12.38 -6.11
CA GLY A 297 19.80 -12.47 -6.08
C GLY A 297 19.12 -11.35 -5.28
N LEU A 298 19.70 -10.95 -4.14
CA LEU A 298 19.20 -9.82 -3.34
C LEU A 298 19.25 -8.49 -4.12
N GLN A 299 20.33 -8.23 -4.84
CA GLN A 299 20.51 -7.01 -5.63
C GLN A 299 19.66 -7.00 -6.90
N ASN A 300 19.47 -8.17 -7.51
CA ASN A 300 18.71 -8.31 -8.76
C ASN A 300 17.19 -8.33 -8.51
N HIS A 301 16.74 -8.70 -7.31
CA HIS A 301 15.33 -8.85 -6.96
C HIS A 301 14.93 -8.08 -5.69
N PRO A 302 15.20 -6.77 -5.60
CA PRO A 302 14.89 -5.98 -4.41
C PRO A 302 13.38 -5.88 -4.15
N ASP A 303 12.54 -5.85 -5.19
CA ASP A 303 11.08 -5.83 -5.06
C ASP A 303 10.56 -7.12 -4.40
N THR A 304 11.16 -8.28 -4.74
CA THR A 304 10.87 -9.55 -4.08
C THR A 304 11.27 -9.54 -2.61
N VAL A 305 12.41 -8.92 -2.27
CA VAL A 305 12.84 -8.75 -0.88
C VAL A 305 11.85 -7.86 -0.12
N ASP A 306 11.47 -6.70 -0.68
CA ASP A 306 10.46 -5.82 -0.10
C ASP A 306 9.16 -6.59 0.18
N ASP A 307 8.55 -7.17 -0.85
CA ASP A 307 7.23 -7.79 -0.71
C ASP A 307 7.24 -9.08 0.13
N LEU A 308 8.34 -9.83 0.16
CA LEU A 308 8.53 -10.97 1.08
C LEU A 308 8.47 -10.50 2.54
N PHE A 309 9.19 -9.42 2.88
CA PHE A 309 9.23 -8.95 4.25
C PHE A 309 8.00 -8.13 4.64
N ARG A 310 7.27 -7.55 3.67
CA ARG A 310 5.90 -7.06 3.90
C ARG A 310 4.96 -8.19 4.30
N LEU A 311 5.04 -9.34 3.62
CA LEU A 311 4.28 -10.54 3.95
C LEU A 311 4.65 -11.08 5.33
N ALA A 312 5.94 -11.26 5.61
CA ALA A 312 6.42 -11.76 6.89
C ALA A 312 6.06 -10.82 8.06
N ALA A 313 6.18 -9.49 7.87
CA ALA A 313 5.77 -8.50 8.86
C ALA A 313 4.26 -8.54 9.13
N ARG A 314 3.43 -8.80 8.12
CA ARG A 314 1.98 -8.98 8.36
C ARG A 314 1.68 -10.27 9.12
N PHE A 315 2.37 -11.36 8.84
CA PHE A 315 2.21 -12.59 9.61
C PHE A 315 2.59 -12.41 11.07
N ILE A 316 3.74 -11.80 11.36
CA ILE A 316 4.19 -11.65 12.74
C ILE A 316 3.26 -10.74 13.56
N GLN A 317 2.64 -9.75 12.94
CA GLN A 317 1.67 -8.86 13.60
C GLN A 317 0.28 -9.47 13.78
N ARG A 318 -0.12 -10.43 12.94
CA ARG A 318 -1.50 -10.98 12.93
C ARG A 318 -1.60 -12.36 13.56
N SER A 319 -0.59 -13.20 13.40
CA SER A 319 -0.57 -14.55 13.97
C SER A 319 0.85 -14.98 14.32
N PRO A 320 1.51 -14.29 15.29
CA PRO A 320 2.92 -14.50 15.62
C PRO A 320 3.23 -15.94 15.99
N VAL A 321 2.42 -16.55 16.86
CA VAL A 321 2.64 -17.92 17.33
C VAL A 321 2.57 -18.94 16.19
N THR A 322 1.70 -18.74 15.21
CA THR A 322 1.60 -19.60 14.02
C THR A 322 2.88 -19.54 13.19
N LEU A 323 3.40 -18.33 12.93
CA LEU A 323 4.63 -18.17 12.16
C LEU A 323 5.85 -18.68 12.93
N LEU A 324 6.02 -18.28 14.19
CA LEU A 324 7.19 -18.64 15.02
C LEU A 324 7.33 -20.14 15.26
N ARG A 325 6.23 -20.88 15.32
CA ARG A 325 6.25 -22.35 15.44
C ARG A 325 6.43 -23.08 14.10
N SER A 326 6.40 -22.36 12.98
CA SER A 326 6.49 -22.96 11.65
C SER A 326 7.94 -23.17 11.21
N GLN A 327 8.19 -24.19 10.39
CA GLN A 327 9.53 -24.50 9.87
C GLN A 327 10.04 -23.45 8.87
N VAL A 328 9.14 -22.78 8.14
CA VAL A 328 9.52 -21.73 7.17
C VAL A 328 10.08 -20.48 7.84
N MET A 329 9.85 -20.29 9.14
CA MET A 329 10.42 -19.17 9.88
C MET A 329 11.96 -19.19 9.87
N ILE A 330 12.57 -20.38 9.94
CA ILE A 330 14.02 -20.54 9.97
C ILE A 330 14.69 -19.89 8.74
N PRO A 331 14.34 -20.26 7.48
CA PRO A 331 14.90 -19.61 6.31
C PRO A 331 14.48 -18.14 6.16
N ILE A 332 13.27 -17.75 6.59
CA ILE A 332 12.87 -16.32 6.59
C ILE A 332 13.83 -15.48 7.43
N LEU A 333 14.21 -15.95 8.62
CA LEU A 333 15.16 -15.27 9.50
C LEU A 333 16.56 -15.16 8.87
N GLN A 334 17.04 -16.24 8.24
CA GLN A 334 18.33 -16.24 7.55
C GLN A 334 18.35 -15.21 6.41
N TRP A 335 17.29 -15.16 5.61
CA TRP A 335 17.15 -14.17 4.54
C TRP A 335 16.99 -12.75 5.07
N ALA A 336 16.31 -12.54 6.21
CA ALA A 336 16.18 -11.23 6.81
C ALA A 336 17.55 -10.67 7.22
N ILE A 337 18.38 -11.49 7.86
CA ILE A 337 19.73 -11.10 8.25
C ILE A 337 20.58 -10.81 7.01
N ALA A 338 20.57 -11.67 5.99
CA ALA A 338 21.32 -11.46 4.76
C ALA A 338 20.89 -10.17 4.03
N ALA A 339 19.59 -9.91 3.95
CA ALA A 339 19.00 -8.76 3.25
C ALA A 339 19.27 -7.42 3.94
N THR A 340 19.73 -7.39 5.20
CA THR A 340 20.16 -6.14 5.85
C THR A 340 21.30 -5.44 5.09
N THR A 341 22.07 -6.16 4.26
CA THR A 341 23.17 -5.60 3.46
C THR A 341 22.72 -4.91 2.17
N LEU A 342 21.46 -5.07 1.78
CA LEU A 342 20.94 -4.59 0.50
C LEU A 342 20.74 -3.07 0.56
N ASP A 343 21.51 -2.32 -0.24
CA ASP A 343 21.31 -0.88 -0.45
C ASP A 343 20.16 -0.63 -1.43
N HIS A 344 18.95 -0.86 -0.93
CA HIS A 344 17.71 -0.53 -1.61
C HIS A 344 16.69 -0.02 -0.59
N ARG A 345 16.20 1.20 -0.79
CA ARG A 345 15.44 1.93 0.23
C ARG A 345 14.21 1.18 0.74
N ASP A 346 13.33 0.73 -0.17
CA ASP A 346 12.06 0.11 0.22
C ASP A 346 12.27 -1.29 0.81
N ALA A 347 13.05 -2.14 0.12
CA ALA A 347 13.48 -3.45 0.61
C ALA A 347 14.13 -3.39 2.02
N ASN A 348 15.08 -2.48 2.24
CA ASN A 348 15.73 -2.32 3.55
C ASN A 348 14.73 -1.89 4.62
N CYS A 349 13.85 -0.93 4.32
CA CYS A 349 12.79 -0.49 5.22
C CYS A 349 11.87 -1.66 5.63
N SER A 350 11.46 -2.51 4.67
CA SER A 350 10.63 -3.69 4.95
C SER A 350 11.35 -4.76 5.76
N VAL A 351 12.63 -5.02 5.48
CA VAL A 351 13.47 -5.95 6.28
C VAL A 351 13.60 -5.46 7.72
N MET A 352 13.97 -4.19 7.93
CA MET A 352 14.16 -3.62 9.26
C MET A 352 12.85 -3.59 10.04
N LYS A 353 11.74 -3.23 9.38
CA LYS A 353 10.41 -3.27 9.97
C LYS A 353 10.02 -4.68 10.42
N PHE A 354 10.26 -5.70 9.59
CA PHE A 354 10.02 -7.08 9.97
C PHE A 354 10.86 -7.48 11.19
N LEU A 355 12.17 -7.21 11.19
CA LEU A 355 13.06 -7.55 12.30
C LEU A 355 12.62 -6.86 13.61
N ARG A 356 12.29 -5.57 13.54
CA ARG A 356 11.76 -4.81 14.69
C ARG A 356 10.49 -5.44 15.23
N ASP A 357 9.48 -5.64 14.38
CA ASP A 357 8.18 -6.15 14.81
C ASP A 357 8.26 -7.60 15.31
N LEU A 358 9.17 -8.40 14.74
CA LEU A 358 9.50 -9.73 15.22
C LEU A 358 10.04 -9.72 16.64
N ILE A 359 11.07 -8.91 16.92
CA ILE A 359 11.68 -8.87 18.25
C ILE A 359 10.68 -8.27 19.25
N HIS A 360 9.96 -7.23 18.85
CA HIS A 360 8.92 -6.59 19.65
C HIS A 360 7.81 -7.56 20.08
N THR A 361 7.58 -8.64 19.34
CA THR A 361 6.60 -9.69 19.68
C THR A 361 6.85 -10.32 21.06
N GLY A 362 8.10 -10.32 21.56
CA GLY A 362 8.43 -10.83 22.89
C GLY A 362 8.15 -9.86 24.04
N VAL A 363 7.76 -8.62 23.72
CA VAL A 363 7.50 -7.52 24.67
C VAL A 363 6.05 -7.02 24.59
N ALA A 364 5.48 -6.99 23.39
CA ALA A 364 4.16 -6.43 23.13
C ALA A 364 3.03 -7.14 23.87
N ASN A 365 1.98 -6.40 24.24
CA ASN A 365 0.71 -6.92 24.75
C ASN A 365 0.91 -7.99 25.84
N ASP A 366 1.58 -7.62 26.92
CA ASP A 366 1.88 -8.47 28.08
C ASP A 366 0.64 -8.96 28.84
N HIS A 367 -0.50 -8.32 28.60
CA HIS A 367 -1.81 -8.71 29.12
C HIS A 367 -2.51 -9.84 28.36
N GLU A 368 -2.00 -10.25 27.18
CA GLU A 368 -2.61 -11.33 26.38
C GLU A 368 -2.24 -12.72 26.89
N GLU A 369 -3.15 -13.69 26.75
CA GLU A 369 -2.97 -15.06 27.26
C GLU A 369 -1.77 -15.79 26.64
N ASP A 370 -1.39 -15.44 25.41
CA ASP A 370 -0.29 -16.05 24.67
C ASP A 370 1.09 -15.39 24.93
N PHE A 371 1.17 -14.38 25.80
CA PHE A 371 2.39 -13.59 26.02
C PHE A 371 3.60 -14.44 26.40
N GLU A 372 3.47 -15.34 27.38
CA GLU A 372 4.59 -16.18 27.82
C GLU A 372 5.06 -17.13 26.71
N VAL A 373 4.14 -17.59 25.85
CA VAL A 373 4.49 -18.40 24.67
C VAL A 373 5.28 -17.58 23.66
N ARG A 374 4.84 -16.35 23.37
CA ARG A 374 5.54 -15.43 22.45
C ARG A 374 6.93 -15.09 22.97
N LYS A 375 7.04 -14.75 24.25
CA LYS A 375 8.29 -14.43 24.93
C LYS A 375 9.31 -15.57 24.84
N GLU A 376 8.88 -16.80 25.13
CA GLU A 376 9.74 -17.99 25.02
C GLU A 376 10.23 -18.21 23.58
N LEU A 377 9.33 -18.13 22.59
CA LEU A 377 9.69 -18.29 21.18
C LEU A 377 10.69 -17.23 20.71
N ILE A 378 10.52 -15.96 21.12
CA ILE A 378 11.47 -14.90 20.79
C ILE A 378 12.80 -15.11 21.52
N ASN A 379 12.81 -15.55 22.77
CA ASN A 379 14.06 -15.89 23.47
C ASN A 379 14.85 -16.99 22.74
N GLN A 380 14.17 -17.98 22.16
CA GLN A 380 14.82 -19.01 21.33
C GLN A 380 15.46 -18.41 20.07
N VAL A 381 14.76 -17.52 19.37
CA VAL A 381 15.30 -16.79 18.22
C VAL A 381 16.52 -15.96 18.62
N MET A 382 16.43 -15.22 19.73
CA MET A 382 17.51 -14.36 20.23
C MET A 382 18.73 -15.16 20.67
N THR A 383 18.52 -16.34 21.26
CA THR A 383 19.61 -17.24 21.65
C THR A 383 20.36 -17.78 20.43
N GLN A 384 19.66 -18.09 19.34
CA GLN A 384 20.26 -18.69 18.14
C GLN A 384 20.88 -17.63 17.21
N LEU A 385 20.24 -16.48 17.04
CA LEU A 385 20.58 -15.52 15.99
C LEU A 385 20.98 -14.13 16.50
N GLY A 386 20.78 -13.83 17.79
CA GLY A 386 20.97 -12.48 18.35
C GLY A 386 22.38 -11.92 18.11
N GLN A 387 23.42 -12.69 18.37
CA GLN A 387 24.80 -12.27 18.11
C GLN A 387 25.08 -12.01 16.62
N GLN A 388 24.57 -12.88 15.74
CA GLN A 388 24.75 -12.73 14.30
C GLN A 388 24.04 -11.48 13.78
N LEU A 389 22.81 -11.24 14.23
CA LEU A 389 22.02 -10.07 13.87
C LEU A 389 22.70 -8.78 14.31
N VAL A 390 23.15 -8.67 15.57
CA VAL A 390 23.86 -7.48 16.07
C VAL A 390 25.14 -7.21 15.27
N ASN A 391 25.90 -8.26 14.95
CA ASN A 391 27.09 -8.13 14.12
C ASN A 391 26.73 -7.60 12.72
N GLN A 392 25.71 -8.19 12.09
CA GLN A 392 25.31 -7.80 10.74
C GLN A 392 24.78 -6.37 10.68
N LEU A 393 23.95 -5.95 11.63
CA LEU A 393 23.44 -4.57 11.71
C LEU A 393 24.57 -3.56 11.88
N LEU A 394 25.58 -3.88 12.70
CA LEU A 394 26.74 -3.02 12.90
C LEU A 394 27.60 -2.91 11.63
N GLN A 395 27.89 -4.04 10.98
CA GLN A 395 28.64 -4.10 9.73
C GLN A 395 27.94 -3.30 8.63
N THR A 396 26.62 -3.49 8.47
CA THR A 396 25.83 -2.81 7.43
C THR A 396 25.76 -1.30 7.63
N CYS A 397 25.62 -0.83 8.87
CA CYS A 397 25.67 0.59 9.20
C CYS A 397 27.00 1.27 8.85
N CYS A 398 28.11 0.55 9.02
CA CYS A 398 29.46 1.08 8.82
C CYS A 398 29.90 1.02 7.35
N PHE A 399 29.56 -0.06 6.63
CA PHE A 399 30.20 -0.36 5.35
C PHE A 399 29.24 -0.51 4.16
N CYS A 400 27.96 -0.83 4.39
CA CYS A 400 27.05 -1.19 3.29
C CYS A 400 26.03 -0.09 2.99
N LEU A 401 25.37 0.44 4.02
CA LEU A 401 24.16 1.26 3.84
C LEU A 401 24.41 2.76 3.97
N PRO A 402 23.68 3.61 3.22
CA PRO A 402 23.69 5.05 3.42
C PRO A 402 23.03 5.47 4.76
N PRO A 403 23.25 6.71 5.25
CA PRO A 403 22.84 7.09 6.61
C PRO A 403 21.31 7.15 6.83
N TYR A 404 20.51 7.09 5.77
CA TYR A 404 19.06 7.14 5.88
C TYR A 404 18.47 5.90 6.57
N THR A 405 19.21 4.78 6.64
CA THR A 405 18.78 3.51 7.27
C THR A 405 19.04 3.47 8.78
N LEU A 406 19.86 4.40 9.31
CA LEU A 406 20.27 4.40 10.71
C LEU A 406 19.09 4.49 11.71
N PRO A 407 18.02 5.26 11.47
CA PRO A 407 16.83 5.23 12.33
C PRO A 407 16.21 3.84 12.42
N ASP A 408 16.04 3.16 11.27
CA ASP A 408 15.42 1.84 11.22
C ASP A 408 16.29 0.78 11.93
N VAL A 409 17.62 0.83 11.74
CA VAL A 409 18.55 -0.05 12.47
C VAL A 409 18.54 0.24 13.97
N ALA A 410 18.45 1.52 14.37
CA ALA A 410 18.36 1.90 15.78
C ALA A 410 17.13 1.29 16.45
N GLU A 411 15.98 1.26 15.78
CA GLU A 411 14.75 0.63 16.28
C GLU A 411 14.95 -0.87 16.50
N VAL A 412 15.62 -1.58 15.57
CA VAL A 412 15.91 -3.01 15.76
C VAL A 412 16.83 -3.24 16.96
N LEU A 413 17.93 -2.49 17.08
CA LEU A 413 18.84 -2.59 18.24
C LEU A 413 18.15 -2.24 19.56
N TRP A 414 17.23 -1.28 19.53
CA TRP A 414 16.41 -0.92 20.68
C TRP A 414 15.56 -2.09 21.14
N GLU A 415 14.79 -2.72 20.24
CA GLU A 415 13.97 -3.88 20.59
C GLU A 415 14.80 -5.05 21.14
N ILE A 416 16.02 -5.27 20.63
CA ILE A 416 16.94 -6.29 21.20
C ILE A 416 17.27 -5.99 22.67
N MET A 417 17.51 -4.71 23.02
CA MET A 417 17.74 -4.30 24.40
C MET A 417 16.51 -4.48 25.30
N GLN A 418 15.31 -4.36 24.75
CA GLN A 418 14.07 -4.56 25.50
C GLN A 418 13.85 -6.03 25.88
N ILE A 419 14.39 -6.97 25.10
CA ILE A 419 14.36 -8.40 25.42
C ILE A 419 15.37 -8.77 26.51
N ASP A 420 16.66 -8.49 26.27
CA ASP A 420 17.75 -8.80 27.22
C ASP A 420 18.93 -7.84 27.04
N ARG A 421 18.88 -6.72 27.76
CA ARG A 421 19.93 -5.68 27.72
C ARG A 421 21.32 -6.21 28.16
N PRO A 422 21.48 -6.94 29.28
CA PRO A 422 22.79 -7.51 29.65
C PRO A 422 23.41 -8.40 28.57
N THR A 423 22.61 -9.23 27.90
CA THR A 423 23.10 -10.08 26.81
C THR A 423 23.44 -9.25 25.57
N PHE A 424 22.62 -8.26 25.23
CA PHE A 424 22.93 -7.31 24.16
C PHE A 424 24.26 -6.58 24.37
N CYS A 425 24.56 -6.13 25.61
CA CYS A 425 25.84 -5.49 25.92
C CYS A 425 27.04 -6.37 25.52
N ARG A 426 26.96 -7.67 25.79
CA ARG A 426 28.00 -8.66 25.42
C ARG A 426 28.08 -8.85 23.91
N TRP A 427 26.93 -8.93 23.23
CA TRP A 427 26.89 -9.09 21.78
C TRP A 427 27.47 -7.87 21.05
N LEU A 428 27.10 -6.67 21.48
CA LEU A 428 27.62 -5.42 20.90
C LEU A 428 29.13 -5.29 21.13
N GLU A 429 29.61 -5.64 22.32
CA GLU A 429 31.05 -5.64 22.62
C GLU A 429 31.81 -6.61 21.70
N SER A 430 31.29 -7.82 21.51
CA SER A 430 31.85 -8.83 20.60
C SER A 430 31.90 -8.33 19.15
N SER A 431 30.81 -7.73 18.66
CA SER A 431 30.75 -7.16 17.31
C SER A 431 31.73 -5.99 17.12
N LEU A 432 31.86 -5.10 18.10
CA LEU A 432 32.83 -3.99 18.06
C LEU A 432 34.28 -4.48 18.06
N LYS A 433 34.58 -5.59 18.75
CA LYS A 433 35.92 -6.19 18.74
C LYS A 433 36.29 -6.72 17.35
N GLY A 434 35.31 -7.23 16.61
CA GLY A 434 35.46 -7.81 15.26
C GLY A 434 35.42 -6.81 14.10
N LEU A 435 35.17 -5.53 14.34
CA LEU A 435 35.23 -4.50 13.29
C LEU A 435 36.67 -4.24 12.81
N PRO A 436 36.88 -3.98 11.51
CA PRO A 436 38.13 -3.40 11.01
C PRO A 436 38.40 -2.04 11.68
N LYS A 437 39.54 -1.93 12.37
CA LYS A 437 39.92 -0.70 13.12
C LYS A 437 40.92 0.17 12.37
N GLU A 438 41.47 -0.36 11.28
CA GLU A 438 42.48 0.27 10.46
C GLU A 438 42.01 0.28 9.01
N THR A 439 42.33 1.37 8.31
CA THR A 439 42.16 1.45 6.86
C THR A 439 43.17 0.54 6.15
N THR A 440 42.95 0.27 4.86
CA THR A 440 43.89 -0.50 4.01
C THR A 440 45.31 0.09 4.00
N GLY A 441 45.47 1.37 4.36
CA GLY A 441 46.76 2.06 4.50
C GLY A 441 47.37 2.05 5.91
N GLY A 442 46.81 1.30 6.86
CA GLY A 442 47.30 1.19 8.24
C GLY A 442 47.00 2.41 9.12
N ALA A 443 46.22 3.39 8.64
CA ALA A 443 45.77 4.50 9.47
C ALA A 443 44.64 4.05 10.40
N ILE A 444 44.72 4.45 11.68
CA ILE A 444 43.69 4.19 12.69
C ILE A 444 42.39 4.85 12.25
N GLN A 445 41.39 4.03 11.92
CA GLN A 445 40.06 4.48 11.51
C GLN A 445 39.18 4.73 12.73
N VAL A 446 39.26 3.86 13.74
CA VAL A 446 38.50 3.97 14.99
C VAL A 446 39.37 3.66 16.19
N THR A 447 39.41 4.58 17.14
CA THR A 447 40.16 4.45 18.40
C THR A 447 39.43 3.57 19.42
N HIS A 448 40.18 2.99 20.36
CA HIS A 448 39.59 2.24 21.48
C HIS A 448 38.61 3.08 22.32
N LYS A 449 38.90 4.38 22.49
CA LYS A 449 38.02 5.31 23.19
C LYS A 449 36.68 5.47 22.44
N GLN A 450 36.71 5.67 21.12
CA GLN A 450 35.48 5.79 20.31
C GLN A 450 34.63 4.52 20.35
N LEU A 451 35.25 3.33 20.34
CA LEU A 451 34.53 2.05 20.52
C LEU A 451 33.85 1.98 21.89
N THR A 452 34.56 2.37 22.95
CA THR A 452 34.06 2.36 24.33
C THR A 452 32.92 3.37 24.52
N ASP A 453 33.09 4.59 23.98
CA ASP A 453 32.09 5.65 24.05
C ASP A 453 30.82 5.26 23.29
N PHE A 454 30.94 4.68 22.08
CA PHE A 454 29.80 4.19 21.32
C PHE A 454 29.06 3.06 22.05
N HIS A 455 29.79 2.05 22.55
CA HIS A 455 29.20 0.95 23.33
C HIS A 455 28.41 1.49 24.52
N LYS A 456 29.00 2.43 25.27
CA LYS A 456 28.36 3.08 26.41
C LYS A 456 27.10 3.86 25.98
N GLN A 457 27.18 4.69 24.96
CA GLN A 457 26.05 5.51 24.49
C GLN A 457 24.86 4.64 24.08
N VAL A 458 25.08 3.52 23.40
CA VAL A 458 24.00 2.62 22.99
C VAL A 458 23.46 1.85 24.20
N THR A 459 24.31 1.23 25.02
CA THR A 459 23.87 0.33 26.10
C THR A 459 23.25 1.06 27.30
N SER A 460 23.59 2.34 27.50
CA SER A 460 22.99 3.21 28.52
C SER A 460 21.84 4.08 28.00
N ALA A 461 21.41 3.89 26.75
CA ALA A 461 20.31 4.65 26.17
C ALA A 461 18.98 4.37 26.92
N GLU A 462 18.26 5.45 27.23
CA GLU A 462 16.92 5.50 27.81
C GLU A 462 15.85 5.71 26.73
N GLU A 463 16.23 6.24 25.56
CA GLU A 463 15.36 6.40 24.40
C GLU A 463 16.01 5.86 23.11
N CYS A 464 15.21 5.29 22.21
CA CYS A 464 15.66 4.83 20.89
C CYS A 464 16.39 5.93 20.08
N LYS A 465 16.03 7.21 20.28
CA LYS A 465 16.68 8.34 19.61
C LYS A 465 18.18 8.43 19.95
N GLN A 466 18.55 8.10 21.19
CA GLN A 466 19.95 8.13 21.63
C GLN A 466 20.79 7.04 20.93
N VAL A 467 20.20 5.86 20.69
CA VAL A 467 20.82 4.80 19.87
C VAL A 467 21.06 5.30 18.44
N CYS A 468 20.08 5.98 17.85
CA CYS A 468 20.21 6.56 16.50
C CYS A 468 21.31 7.63 16.43
N TRP A 469 21.41 8.51 17.43
CA TRP A 469 22.50 9.50 17.50
C TRP A 469 23.87 8.84 17.63
N ALA A 470 24.00 7.83 18.50
CA ALA A 470 25.24 7.08 18.65
C ALA A 470 25.66 6.40 17.33
N LEU A 471 24.71 5.81 16.60
CA LEU A 471 24.98 5.23 15.27
C LEU A 471 25.43 6.29 14.26
N ARG A 472 24.80 7.47 14.24
CA ARG A 472 25.22 8.57 13.33
C ARG A 472 26.65 9.01 13.59
N ASP A 473 27.01 9.20 14.85
CA ASP A 473 28.35 9.65 15.22
C ASP A 473 29.40 8.59 14.92
N PHE A 474 29.10 7.33 15.23
CA PHE A 474 30.00 6.21 15.03
C PHE A 474 30.20 5.86 13.55
N THR A 475 29.13 5.79 12.77
CA THR A 475 29.22 5.43 11.34
C THR A 475 29.93 6.49 10.50
N ARG A 476 29.97 7.76 10.96
CA ARG A 476 30.76 8.83 10.31
C ARG A 476 32.26 8.55 10.32
N LEU A 477 32.76 7.72 11.23
CA LEU A 477 34.19 7.34 11.28
C LEU A 477 34.59 6.41 10.12
N PHE A 478 33.61 5.82 9.44
CA PHE A 478 33.81 4.84 8.37
C PHE A 478 33.54 5.37 6.96
N ARG A 479 33.14 6.65 6.84
CA ARG A 479 32.68 7.26 5.60
C ARG A 479 33.62 8.35 5.09
#